data_AF-A0A949IE82-F1
#
_entry.id   AF-A0A949IE82-F1
#
_cell.length_a   1.000
_cell.length_b   1.000
_cell.length_c   1.000
_cell.angle_alpha   90.00
_cell.angle_beta   90.00
_cell.angle_gamma   90.00
#
_symmetry.space_group_name_H-M   'P 1'
#
loop_
_entity.id
_entity.type
_entity.pdbx_description
1 polymer ?
#
loop_
_entity_poly.entity_id
_entity_poly.type
_entity_poly.pdbx_seq_one_letter_code
_entity_poly.pdbx_strand_id
1 'polypeptide(L)'
;MLITVSDEPPVGRWDISRYTPRQQAWIVLADLFRSTETTPSEVSFIAGHLRQLGFDAATAERIFSDEVAPVFGWNTYSVTPEWMGWNDDSIVEEITSWLARRDRPGLRGALYRATAAARFRKWFFTRGVVHNWQRVANALDAAGAP
;
A
#
# COMPACT_ATOMS: atom_id res chain seq x y z
N MET A 1 -29.76 9.51 -3.06
CA MET A 1 -28.58 10.35 -3.33
C MET A 1 -27.47 9.41 -3.76
N LEU A 2 -27.30 9.24 -5.08
CA LEU A 2 -26.30 8.35 -5.67
C LEU A 2 -24.93 9.02 -5.53
N ILE A 3 -24.05 8.44 -4.73
CA ILE A 3 -22.63 8.80 -4.74
C ILE A 3 -22.08 8.17 -6.03
N THR A 4 -21.98 8.97 -7.08
CA THR A 4 -21.17 8.60 -8.25
C THR A 4 -19.74 8.48 -7.76
N VAL A 5 -19.29 7.24 -7.55
CA VAL A 5 -17.87 6.92 -7.47
C VAL A 5 -17.29 7.36 -8.82
N SER A 6 -16.48 8.40 -8.84
CA SER A 6 -15.71 8.74 -10.04
C SER A 6 -14.81 7.54 -10.34
N ASP A 7 -15.15 6.80 -11.40
CA ASP A 7 -14.30 5.76 -12.00
C ASP A 7 -13.04 6.35 -12.64
N GLU A 8 -12.94 7.68 -12.74
CA GLU A 8 -11.74 8.33 -13.23
C GLU A 8 -10.73 8.59 -12.10
N PRO A 9 -9.48 8.11 -12.22
CA PRO A 9 -8.43 8.51 -11.29
C PRO A 9 -8.32 10.05 -11.29
N PRO A 10 -7.96 10.69 -10.16
CA PRO A 10 -7.52 12.08 -10.19
C PRO A 10 -6.44 12.21 -11.28
N VAL A 11 -6.76 13.05 -12.27
CA VAL A 11 -6.09 13.12 -13.58
C VAL A 11 -4.56 13.05 -13.43
N GLY A 12 -3.95 12.01 -14.01
CA GLY A 12 -2.50 11.88 -14.19
C GLY A 12 -1.69 11.24 -13.06
N ARG A 13 -2.29 10.79 -11.94
CA ARG A 13 -1.51 10.21 -10.82
C ARG A 13 -1.14 8.72 -11.00
N TRP A 14 -1.98 7.91 -11.64
CA TRP A 14 -1.78 6.45 -11.72
C TRP A 14 -2.03 5.90 -13.13
N ASP A 15 -1.11 6.13 -14.08
CA ASP A 15 -1.05 5.32 -15.31
C ASP A 15 -0.22 4.06 -15.05
N ILE A 16 -0.84 3.13 -14.32
CA ILE A 16 -0.19 1.91 -13.82
C ILE A 16 -0.62 0.65 -14.58
N SER A 17 -1.32 0.83 -15.71
CA SER A 17 -1.83 -0.26 -16.55
C SER A 17 -0.75 -1.21 -17.06
N ARG A 18 0.50 -0.71 -17.18
CA ARG A 18 1.68 -1.47 -17.61
C ARG A 18 2.20 -2.48 -16.57
N TYR A 19 1.77 -2.36 -15.30
CA TYR A 19 2.23 -3.22 -14.22
C TYR A 19 1.31 -4.42 -14.02
N THR A 20 1.85 -5.50 -13.45
CA THR A 20 1.02 -6.65 -13.02
C THR A 20 0.03 -6.23 -11.92
N PRO A 21 -1.10 -6.94 -11.73
CA PRO A 21 -2.06 -6.61 -10.68
C PRO A 21 -1.45 -6.43 -9.29
N ARG A 22 -0.48 -7.28 -8.92
CA ARG A 22 0.20 -7.17 -7.62
C ARG A 22 1.05 -5.91 -7.51
N GLN A 23 1.77 -5.54 -8.58
CA GLN A 23 2.56 -4.31 -8.64
C GLN A 23 1.67 -3.06 -8.64
N GLN A 24 0.52 -3.10 -9.31
CA GLN A 24 -0.46 -2.01 -9.23
C GLN A 24 -0.95 -1.83 -7.79
N ALA A 25 -1.25 -2.92 -7.09
CA ALA A 25 -1.61 -2.88 -5.66
C ALA A 25 -0.48 -2.26 -4.82
N TRP A 26 0.78 -2.58 -5.09
CA TRP A 26 1.92 -1.97 -4.41
C TRP A 26 1.95 -0.45 -4.57
N ILE A 27 1.77 0.04 -5.81
CA ILE A 27 1.84 1.47 -6.11
C ILE A 27 0.72 2.23 -5.38
N VAL A 28 -0.53 1.79 -5.51
CA VAL A 28 -1.66 2.48 -4.87
C VAL A 28 -1.63 2.39 -3.34
N LEU A 29 -1.08 1.31 -2.77
CA LEU A 29 -0.90 1.18 -1.32
C LEU A 29 0.29 1.98 -0.78
N ALA A 30 1.35 2.18 -1.57
CA ALA A 30 2.50 2.99 -1.18
C ALA A 30 2.11 4.47 -1.01
N ASP A 31 1.10 4.95 -1.72
CA ASP A 31 0.57 6.30 -1.56
C ASP A 31 -0.01 6.59 -0.16
N LEU A 32 -0.41 5.56 0.59
CA LEU A 32 -0.82 5.70 1.99
C LEU A 32 0.32 6.18 2.91
N PHE A 33 1.58 6.09 2.45
CA PHE A 33 2.77 6.56 3.15
C PHE A 33 3.27 7.93 2.68
N ARG A 34 2.71 8.50 1.59
CA ARG A 34 3.15 9.80 1.03
C ARG A 34 2.60 11.00 1.77
N SER A 35 1.39 10.89 2.33
CA SER A 35 0.73 11.97 3.06
C SER A 35 0.31 11.50 4.45
N THR A 36 0.37 12.41 5.42
CA THR A 36 -0.22 12.18 6.75
C THR A 36 -1.75 12.15 6.71
N GLU A 37 -2.37 12.72 5.67
CA GLU A 37 -3.81 12.73 5.46
C GLU A 37 -4.15 12.24 4.05
N THR A 38 -4.80 11.08 3.96
CA THR A 38 -5.39 10.56 2.73
C THR A 38 -6.82 11.07 2.61
N THR A 39 -7.16 11.70 1.49
CA THR A 39 -8.51 12.22 1.22
C THR A 39 -9.54 11.09 1.03
N PRO A 40 -10.84 11.34 1.23
CA PRO A 40 -11.88 10.34 0.98
C PRO A 40 -11.92 9.82 -0.47
N SER A 41 -11.59 10.65 -1.45
CA SER A 41 -11.52 10.26 -2.87
C SER A 41 -10.35 9.31 -3.12
N GLU A 42 -9.18 9.58 -2.54
CA GLU A 42 -8.02 8.67 -2.63
C GLU A 42 -8.32 7.32 -1.99
N VAL A 43 -8.94 7.30 -0.81
CA VAL A 43 -9.38 6.04 -0.17
C VAL A 43 -10.33 5.25 -1.07
N SER A 44 -11.32 5.94 -1.65
CA SER A 44 -12.33 5.31 -2.51
C SER A 44 -11.69 4.75 -3.79
N PHE A 45 -10.75 5.49 -4.37
CA PHE A 45 -9.98 5.04 -5.53
C PHE A 45 -9.15 3.80 -5.19
N ILE A 46 -8.36 3.82 -4.12
CA ILE A 46 -7.49 2.70 -3.74
C ILE A 46 -8.34 1.44 -3.49
N ALA A 47 -9.44 1.56 -2.74
CA ALA A 47 -10.35 0.45 -2.49
C ALA A 47 -11.03 -0.06 -3.77
N GLY A 48 -11.47 0.86 -4.66
CA GLY A 48 -12.05 0.52 -5.96
C GLY A 48 -11.07 -0.23 -6.85
N HIS A 49 -9.84 0.29 -6.95
CA HIS A 49 -8.77 -0.29 -7.78
C HIS A 49 -8.38 -1.68 -7.29
N LEU A 50 -8.14 -1.85 -5.97
CA LEU A 50 -7.83 -3.16 -5.38
C LEU A 50 -8.94 -4.20 -5.65
N ARG A 51 -10.20 -3.78 -5.61
CA ARG A 51 -11.35 -4.63 -5.95
C ARG A 51 -11.38 -5.01 -7.43
N GLN A 52 -11.15 -4.06 -8.33
CA GLN A 52 -11.07 -4.31 -9.78
C GLN A 52 -9.96 -5.31 -10.12
N LEU A 53 -8.87 -5.30 -9.35
CA LEU A 53 -7.78 -6.27 -9.47
C LEU A 53 -8.10 -7.65 -8.84
N GLY A 54 -9.26 -7.80 -8.20
CA GLY A 54 -9.71 -9.05 -7.57
C GLY A 54 -9.18 -9.29 -6.16
N PHE A 55 -8.65 -8.27 -5.48
CA PHE A 55 -8.17 -8.40 -4.10
C PHE A 55 -9.29 -8.10 -3.09
N ASP A 56 -9.51 -9.05 -2.19
CA ASP A 56 -10.34 -8.85 -0.99
C ASP A 56 -9.56 -8.10 0.11
N ALA A 57 -10.25 -7.67 1.15
CA ALA A 57 -9.64 -6.93 2.26
C ALA A 57 -8.50 -7.72 2.91
N ALA A 58 -8.67 -9.03 3.11
CA ALA A 58 -7.64 -9.88 3.71
C ALA A 58 -6.37 -10.02 2.84
N THR A 59 -6.52 -10.13 1.52
CA THR A 59 -5.38 -10.19 0.60
C THR A 59 -4.70 -8.84 0.47
N ALA A 60 -5.49 -7.76 0.35
CA ALA A 60 -4.97 -6.40 0.38
C ALA A 60 -4.20 -6.11 1.68
N GLU A 61 -4.68 -6.60 2.82
CA GLU A 61 -4.01 -6.45 4.12
C GLU A 61 -2.65 -7.14 4.13
N ARG A 62 -2.57 -8.37 3.61
CA ARG A 62 -1.29 -9.09 3.51
C ARG A 62 -0.30 -8.37 2.59
N ILE A 63 -0.77 -7.89 1.43
CA ILE A 63 0.08 -7.11 0.51
C ILE A 63 0.59 -5.85 1.21
N PHE A 64 -0.32 -5.11 1.85
CA PHE A 64 0.02 -3.89 2.58
C PHE A 64 1.03 -4.16 3.71
N SER A 65 0.75 -5.15 4.55
CA SER A 65 1.52 -5.43 5.77
C SER A 65 2.86 -6.11 5.53
N ASP A 66 2.93 -7.07 4.60
CA ASP A 66 4.10 -7.92 4.41
C ASP A 66 5.03 -7.44 3.27
N GLU A 67 4.53 -6.62 2.36
CA GLU A 67 5.23 -6.22 1.13
C GLU A 67 5.49 -4.72 1.11
N VAL A 68 4.46 -3.89 1.32
CA VAL A 68 4.55 -2.43 1.15
C VAL A 68 5.06 -1.74 2.43
N ALA A 69 4.42 -1.98 3.56
CA ALA A 69 4.72 -1.31 4.83
C ALA A 69 6.17 -1.51 5.33
N PRO A 70 6.82 -2.68 5.17
CA PRO A 70 8.20 -2.85 5.58
C PRO A 70 9.18 -1.98 4.78
N VAL A 71 8.83 -1.65 3.53
CA VAL A 71 9.64 -0.87 2.60
C VAL A 71 9.45 0.63 2.83
N PHE A 72 8.22 1.09 3.03
CA PHE A 72 7.90 2.52 3.11
C PHE A 72 7.58 3.03 4.51
N GLY A 73 7.48 2.14 5.51
CA GLY A 73 7.15 2.51 6.88
C GLY A 73 8.11 3.53 7.47
N TRP A 74 9.42 3.43 7.20
CA TRP A 74 10.43 4.38 7.69
C TRP A 74 10.17 5.83 7.27
N ASN A 75 9.39 6.05 6.21
CA ASN A 75 9.04 7.38 5.71
C ASN A 75 8.23 8.22 6.69
N THR A 76 7.52 7.62 7.66
CA THR A 76 6.74 8.42 8.63
C THR A 76 7.61 9.07 9.72
N TYR A 77 8.94 8.94 9.68
CA TYR A 77 9.87 9.50 10.69
C TYR A 77 10.85 10.53 10.11
N SER A 78 10.95 10.71 8.80
CA SER A 78 11.92 11.62 8.18
C SER A 78 11.19 12.60 7.27
N VAL A 79 11.00 13.84 7.73
CA VAL A 79 10.57 14.96 6.88
C VAL A 79 11.76 15.42 6.03
N THR A 80 12.30 14.56 5.15
CA THR A 80 13.50 14.88 4.37
C THR A 80 13.17 15.20 2.91
N PRO A 81 13.62 16.34 2.35
CA PRO A 81 13.19 16.92 1.05
C PRO A 81 13.30 16.04 -0.22
N GLU A 82 13.78 14.80 -0.14
CA GLU A 82 13.77 13.78 -1.22
C GLU A 82 12.37 13.26 -1.63
N TRP A 83 11.28 13.83 -1.10
CA TRP A 83 9.86 13.54 -1.41
C TRP A 83 9.46 13.61 -2.91
N MET A 84 10.38 13.99 -3.80
CA MET A 84 10.16 14.12 -5.25
C MET A 84 10.48 12.85 -6.07
N GLY A 85 10.91 11.74 -5.46
CA GLY A 85 11.57 10.65 -6.20
C GLY A 85 10.81 9.35 -6.44
N TRP A 86 9.74 9.03 -5.69
CA TRP A 86 9.05 7.75 -5.88
C TRP A 86 8.14 7.80 -7.09
N ASN A 87 8.69 7.39 -8.22
CA ASN A 87 7.89 6.97 -9.36
C ASN A 87 7.48 5.50 -9.20
N ASP A 88 6.52 5.08 -9.99
CA ASP A 88 5.97 3.73 -9.95
C ASP A 88 7.05 2.64 -10.13
N ASP A 89 8.07 2.90 -10.97
CA ASP A 89 9.18 1.97 -11.19
C ASP A 89 10.02 1.78 -9.93
N SER A 90 10.37 2.86 -9.24
CA SER A 90 11.14 2.81 -7.99
C SER A 90 10.37 2.12 -6.86
N ILE A 91 9.04 2.27 -6.81
CA ILE A 91 8.20 1.56 -5.84
C ILE A 91 8.29 0.04 -6.06
N VAL A 92 8.11 -0.36 -7.32
CA VAL A 92 8.18 -1.76 -7.73
C VAL A 92 9.58 -2.34 -7.49
N GLU A 93 10.64 -1.60 -7.79
CA GLU A 93 12.02 -2.03 -7.59
C GLU A 93 12.35 -2.26 -6.10
N GLU A 94 11.97 -1.32 -5.23
CA GLU A 94 12.24 -1.40 -3.80
C GLU A 94 11.49 -2.58 -3.15
N ILE A 95 10.20 -2.77 -3.49
CA ILE A 95 9.43 -3.91 -3.00
C ILE A 95 9.98 -5.22 -3.55
N THR A 96 10.33 -5.28 -4.84
CA THR A 96 10.94 -6.49 -5.43
C THR A 96 12.24 -6.85 -4.72
N SER A 97 13.09 -5.85 -4.46
CA SER A 97 14.36 -6.03 -3.74
C SER A 97 14.13 -6.47 -2.29
N TRP A 98 13.10 -5.94 -1.63
CA TRP A 98 12.68 -6.39 -0.31
C TRP A 98 12.24 -7.86 -0.31
N LEU A 99 11.34 -8.25 -1.21
CA LEU A 99 10.87 -9.63 -1.35
C LEU A 99 12.04 -10.59 -1.64
N ALA A 100 12.94 -10.21 -2.54
CA ALA A 100 14.13 -10.99 -2.85
C ALA A 100 15.07 -11.17 -1.65
N ARG A 101 15.09 -10.25 -0.68
CA ARG A 101 15.85 -10.40 0.58
C ARG A 101 15.10 -11.26 1.61
N ARG A 102 13.78 -11.07 1.71
CA ARG A 102 12.88 -11.79 2.61
C ARG A 102 12.81 -13.30 2.28
N ASP A 103 12.79 -13.61 1.00
CA ASP A 103 12.58 -14.97 0.49
C ASP A 103 13.91 -15.74 0.31
N ARG A 104 15.04 -15.15 0.73
CA ARG A 104 16.33 -15.86 0.77
C ARG A 104 16.26 -17.07 1.72
N PRO A 105 16.86 -18.20 1.34
CA PRO A 105 16.97 -19.34 2.24
C PRO A 105 17.91 -19.04 3.43
N GLY A 106 17.67 -19.73 4.54
CA GLY A 106 18.52 -19.67 5.73
C GLY A 106 18.24 -18.52 6.69
N LEU A 107 19.16 -18.32 7.64
CA LEU A 107 19.01 -17.41 8.78
C LEU A 107 18.76 -15.95 8.38
N ARG A 108 19.37 -15.51 7.27
CA ARG A 108 19.21 -14.13 6.77
C ARG A 108 17.77 -13.86 6.36
N GLY A 109 17.14 -14.73 5.56
CA GLY A 109 15.72 -14.57 5.19
C GLY A 109 14.79 -14.71 6.40
N ALA A 110 15.10 -15.62 7.33
CA ALA A 110 14.35 -15.74 8.58
C ALA A 110 14.39 -14.45 9.41
N LEU A 111 15.55 -13.79 9.48
CA LEU A 111 15.70 -12.48 10.13
C LEU A 111 14.89 -11.40 9.40
N TYR A 112 14.92 -11.36 8.07
CA TYR A 112 14.10 -10.41 7.31
C TYR A 112 12.60 -10.62 7.55
N ARG A 113 12.11 -11.86 7.58
CA ARG A 113 10.70 -12.16 7.93
C ARG A 113 10.33 -11.75 9.36
N ALA A 114 11.20 -12.05 10.33
CA ALA A 114 10.95 -11.67 11.72
C ALA A 114 10.98 -10.15 11.92
N THR A 115 11.92 -9.45 11.28
CA THR A 115 12.01 -7.99 11.34
C THR A 115 10.89 -7.31 10.57
N ALA A 116 10.39 -7.88 9.47
CA ALA A 116 9.19 -7.44 8.78
C ALA A 116 7.98 -7.45 9.71
N ALA A 117 7.70 -8.59 10.34
CA ALA A 117 6.56 -8.75 11.24
C ALA A 117 6.68 -7.88 12.50
N ALA A 118 7.90 -7.66 13.02
CA ALA A 118 8.15 -6.80 14.17
C ALA A 118 8.04 -5.31 13.80
N ARG A 119 8.57 -4.92 12.63
CA ARG A 119 8.39 -3.57 12.08
C ARG A 119 6.92 -3.33 11.83
N PHE A 120 6.23 -4.17 11.06
CA PHE A 120 4.79 -4.05 10.82
C PHE A 120 4.04 -3.86 12.13
N ARG A 121 4.24 -4.70 13.15
CA ARG A 121 3.60 -4.50 14.46
C ARG A 121 3.90 -3.13 15.06
N LYS A 122 5.17 -2.69 15.09
CA LYS A 122 5.54 -1.36 15.61
C LYS A 122 4.89 -0.21 14.82
N TRP A 123 4.84 -0.31 13.49
CA TRP A 123 4.30 0.71 12.57
C TRP A 123 2.77 0.68 12.48
N PHE A 124 2.16 -0.48 12.65
CA PHE A 124 0.72 -0.65 12.83
C PHE A 124 0.22 0.01 14.13
N PHE A 125 1.12 0.53 14.98
CA PHE A 125 0.74 1.37 16.11
C PHE A 125 1.04 2.87 15.89
N THR A 126 1.56 3.29 14.72
CA THR A 126 1.59 4.73 14.36
C THR A 126 0.23 5.15 13.79
N ARG A 127 -0.42 6.10 14.45
CA ARG A 127 -1.87 6.37 14.30
C ARG A 127 -2.33 6.75 12.89
N GLY A 128 -1.49 7.41 12.08
CA GLY A 128 -1.88 7.93 10.76
C GLY A 128 -2.02 6.87 9.66
N VAL A 129 -0.99 6.03 9.47
CA VAL A 129 -0.98 4.98 8.43
C VAL A 129 -2.07 3.94 8.69
N VAL A 130 -2.26 3.56 9.95
CA VAL A 130 -3.29 2.61 10.38
C VAL A 130 -4.68 3.16 10.13
N HIS A 131 -4.88 4.45 10.41
CA HIS A 131 -6.14 5.11 10.14
C HIS A 131 -6.46 5.13 8.64
N ASN A 132 -5.48 5.43 7.79
CA ASN A 132 -5.67 5.43 6.33
C ASN A 132 -5.92 4.00 5.79
N TRP A 133 -5.17 3.00 6.27
CA TRP A 133 -5.42 1.60 5.95
C TRP A 133 -6.83 1.15 6.37
N GLN A 134 -7.25 1.46 7.60
CA GLN A 134 -8.58 1.07 8.09
C GLN A 134 -9.71 1.67 7.23
N ARG A 135 -9.53 2.89 6.73
CA ARG A 135 -10.48 3.51 5.82
C ARG A 135 -10.56 2.78 4.48
N VAL A 136 -9.44 2.32 3.93
CA VAL A 136 -9.40 1.50 2.72
C VAL A 136 -10.03 0.12 2.97
N ALA A 137 -9.67 -0.55 4.07
CA ALA A 137 -10.22 -1.86 4.44
C ALA A 137 -11.76 -1.80 4.61
N ASN A 138 -12.26 -0.81 5.35
CA ASN A 138 -13.69 -0.59 5.51
C ASN A 138 -14.39 -0.33 4.16
N ALA A 139 -13.74 0.42 3.24
CA ALA A 139 -14.28 0.68 1.92
C ALA A 139 -14.24 -0.56 1.00
N LEU A 140 -13.29 -1.48 1.20
CA LEU A 140 -13.25 -2.77 0.53
C LEU A 140 -14.43 -3.64 0.97
N ASP A 141 -14.65 -3.75 2.30
CA ASP A 141 -15.72 -4.57 2.89
C ASP A 141 -17.13 -4.01 2.62
N ALA A 142 -17.32 -2.69 2.72
CA ALA A 142 -18.63 -2.05 2.57
C ALA A 142 -19.25 -2.23 1.17
N ALA A 143 -18.44 -2.45 0.14
CA ALA A 143 -18.91 -2.70 -1.22
C ALA A 143 -19.00 -4.20 -1.57
N GLY A 144 -18.59 -5.09 -0.65
CA GLY A 144 -18.75 -6.54 -0.76
C GLY A 144 -19.96 -7.09 0.01
N ALA A 145 -20.67 -6.24 0.76
CA ALA A 145 -21.93 -6.59 1.39
C ALA A 145 -23.05 -6.63 0.32
N PRO A 146 -23.87 -7.71 0.27
CA PRO A 146 -24.95 -7.86 -0.71
C PRO A 146 -26.05 -6.82 -0.57
#